data_AF-A0A126QUY2-F1
#
_entry.id   AF-A0A126QUY2-F1
#
_cell.length_a   1.000
_cell.length_b   1.000
_cell.length_c   1.000
_cell.angle_alpha   90.00
_cell.angle_beta   90.00
_cell.angle_gamma   90.00
#
_symmetry.space_group_name_H-M   'P 1'
#
loop_
_entity.id
_entity.type
_entity.pdbx_description
1 polymer ?
#
loop_
_entity_poly.entity_id
_entity_poly.type
_entity_poly.pdbx_seq_one_letter_code
_entity_poly.pdbx_strand_id
1 'polypeptide(L)'
;MAYEKDGRKERPRRDHGKDGGKKPYGGKPRKDFKGKLRGRPGDKAPRKDFGDRRPRRDSDRDHTRKPRETVREEKPVQQEPRKLLLPQDASRLLFRGIDCQVNGNDDLAMVMFLHGSVMMSEGCENNADRIIKSVGKDGVGEMRSRIAENCSDDALTEFDYLCITHFKDYDRTFLDRQFSEGTTHAIYRSICLEEVEGDDRIIDEFALRYKGNEEKVVAGLTVLSRKKDSEMADKHLARIKEAVELRKSVNVMFTRAMNGDARAVKELAKLSKQVPEAAFFSEYLKERMDGTHVEWLRAKYPQYRDLIISKQGEFRIQDTPFGMFLKAKSLEAKKEEWMSVMMNAAKAGSPEAMEELSSKMFRNDVRKCLASIYLKDEDLEGLLKVYDAGLDDQYYLDAYCGQDSERIILVGRELGKQTVGKEIDWLKDHSDKGMAFCRDELIERSKDERYKSKRMIYALHDTGADMEAAKLYFEMEGDVELPSVKWLKKVCTDESVKEFVRQHYESTADLATFDSIFADDGYERRPKLRGPARKGGRPFKGGSRPRR
;
A
#
# COMPACT_ATOMS: atom_id res chain seq x y z
N MET A 1 52.79 18.36 -46.35
CA MET A 1 52.92 18.62 -47.80
C MET A 1 51.82 17.85 -48.49
N ALA A 2 51.11 18.46 -49.44
CA ALA A 2 50.00 17.85 -50.16
C ALA A 2 50.46 17.26 -51.49
N TYR A 3 49.67 16.32 -52.05
CA TYR A 3 49.23 16.39 -53.44
C TYR A 3 47.98 15.52 -53.63
N GLU A 4 46.90 16.13 -54.13
CA GLU A 4 45.69 15.47 -54.61
C GLU A 4 45.76 15.24 -56.13
N LYS A 5 44.98 14.30 -56.67
CA LYS A 5 44.03 14.59 -57.78
C LYS A 5 43.09 13.44 -58.15
N ASP A 6 41.96 13.83 -58.77
CA ASP A 6 40.72 13.07 -58.97
C ASP A 6 40.65 12.08 -60.14
N GLY A 7 39.61 11.22 -60.09
CA GLY A 7 38.98 10.57 -61.24
C GLY A 7 37.62 9.93 -60.89
N ARG A 8 36.51 10.34 -61.53
CA ARG A 8 35.13 9.87 -61.25
C ARG A 8 34.53 9.00 -62.38
N LYS A 9 33.48 8.23 -62.00
CA LYS A 9 32.50 7.45 -62.82
C LYS A 9 33.02 6.04 -63.21
N GLU A 10 32.21 4.98 -63.34
CA GLU A 10 30.77 4.85 -63.65
C GLU A 10 29.98 3.81 -62.79
N ARG A 11 28.66 3.72 -63.00
CA ARG A 11 27.75 2.66 -62.47
C ARG A 11 27.42 1.63 -63.55
N PRO A 12 26.99 0.42 -63.16
CA PRO A 12 25.87 -0.24 -63.85
C PRO A 12 24.58 -0.29 -63.01
N ARG A 13 23.42 -0.33 -63.68
CA ARG A 13 22.10 -0.59 -63.09
C ARG A 13 21.62 -2.01 -63.44
N ARG A 14 20.69 -2.49 -62.61
CA ARG A 14 19.78 -3.65 -62.73
C ARG A 14 19.53 -4.23 -64.13
N ASP A 15 19.21 -5.53 -64.14
CA ASP A 15 18.12 -6.03 -64.98
C ASP A 15 17.16 -6.97 -64.21
N HIS A 16 15.97 -7.23 -64.79
CA HIS A 16 14.80 -7.86 -64.13
C HIS A 16 14.34 -9.19 -64.78
N GLY A 17 13.62 -10.04 -64.02
CA GLY A 17 12.91 -11.26 -64.49
C GLY A 17 12.84 -12.34 -63.39
N LYS A 18 11.83 -12.48 -62.52
CA LYS A 18 10.35 -12.52 -62.59
C LYS A 18 9.77 -13.93 -62.85
N ASP A 19 8.68 -14.24 -62.14
CA ASP A 19 7.80 -15.43 -62.20
C ASP A 19 8.38 -16.77 -61.65
N GLY A 20 7.64 -17.61 -60.92
CA GLY A 20 6.33 -17.47 -60.27
C GLY A 20 5.76 -18.78 -59.71
N GLY A 21 5.02 -18.73 -58.58
CA GLY A 21 3.94 -19.68 -58.27
C GLY A 21 4.20 -21.00 -57.50
N LYS A 22 3.39 -21.19 -56.44
CA LYS A 22 2.80 -22.46 -55.90
C LYS A 22 3.67 -23.48 -55.12
N LYS A 23 3.23 -23.76 -53.87
CA LYS A 23 3.40 -25.05 -53.16
C LYS A 23 2.38 -26.08 -53.69
N PRO A 24 2.60 -27.41 -53.51
CA PRO A 24 1.74 -28.14 -52.55
C PRO A 24 2.35 -29.38 -51.81
N TYR A 25 1.85 -29.60 -50.58
CA TYR A 25 1.53 -30.87 -49.86
C TYR A 25 2.42 -32.14 -49.86
N GLY A 26 2.83 -32.56 -48.65
CA GLY A 26 2.13 -33.64 -47.90
C GLY A 26 2.71 -35.08 -47.85
N GLY A 27 2.69 -35.71 -46.65
CA GLY A 27 2.79 -37.18 -46.48
C GLY A 27 3.56 -37.69 -45.24
N LYS A 28 2.95 -38.56 -44.42
CA LYS A 28 3.60 -39.35 -43.32
C LYS A 28 3.66 -40.84 -43.71
N PRO A 29 4.37 -41.69 -42.93
CA PRO A 29 3.62 -42.57 -42.02
C PRO A 29 4.26 -42.81 -40.63
N ARG A 30 3.56 -43.59 -39.79
CA ARG A 30 3.84 -43.94 -38.37
C ARG A 30 4.11 -45.45 -38.22
N LYS A 31 4.92 -45.83 -37.21
CA LYS A 31 4.72 -46.86 -36.15
C LYS A 31 6.01 -46.87 -35.28
N ASP A 32 6.03 -47.20 -33.99
CA ASP A 32 5.42 -48.34 -33.28
C ASP A 32 4.63 -48.02 -32.00
N PHE A 33 4.07 -49.08 -31.37
CA PHE A 33 3.06 -49.01 -30.32
C PHE A 33 3.17 -50.19 -29.33
N LYS A 34 3.16 -49.92 -28.01
CA LYS A 34 2.83 -50.85 -26.89
C LYS A 34 2.76 -49.99 -25.60
N GLY A 35 1.75 -50.02 -24.72
CA GLY A 35 0.44 -50.67 -24.77
C GLY A 35 0.04 -51.29 -23.41
N LYS A 36 -0.96 -50.71 -22.72
CA LYS A 36 -1.82 -51.40 -21.72
C LYS A 36 -3.17 -50.66 -21.55
N LEU A 37 -4.25 -51.42 -21.37
CA LEU A 37 -5.68 -51.04 -21.39
C LEU A 37 -6.24 -50.96 -19.95
N ARG A 38 -7.49 -50.56 -19.60
CA ARG A 38 -8.84 -50.46 -20.24
C ARG A 38 -9.55 -49.18 -19.70
N GLY A 39 -10.75 -48.71 -20.07
CA GLY A 39 -11.83 -49.01 -21.05
C GLY A 39 -12.92 -47.90 -20.92
N ARG A 40 -13.59 -47.40 -21.98
CA ARG A 40 -14.82 -47.87 -22.70
C ARG A 40 -16.15 -47.84 -21.89
N PRO A 41 -17.33 -47.57 -22.52
CA PRO A 41 -17.62 -46.69 -23.69
C PRO A 41 -19.02 -45.96 -23.67
N GLY A 42 -19.30 -45.14 -24.69
CA GLY A 42 -20.66 -44.72 -25.09
C GLY A 42 -20.66 -43.41 -25.92
N ASP A 43 -20.57 -43.44 -27.26
CA ASP A 43 -21.66 -43.56 -28.26
C ASP A 43 -22.66 -42.37 -28.22
N LYS A 44 -22.92 -41.56 -29.28
CA LYS A 44 -22.63 -41.63 -30.74
C LYS A 44 -22.46 -40.21 -31.34
N ALA A 45 -21.87 -40.13 -32.53
CA ALA A 45 -21.92 -38.99 -33.47
C ALA A 45 -22.76 -39.38 -34.72
N PRO A 46 -22.78 -38.69 -35.90
CA PRO A 46 -22.19 -37.40 -36.30
C PRO A 46 -23.05 -36.52 -37.29
N ARG A 47 -22.53 -35.34 -37.68
CA ARG A 47 -22.72 -34.66 -39.01
C ARG A 47 -24.14 -34.09 -39.32
N LYS A 48 -24.39 -33.15 -40.25
CA LYS A 48 -23.58 -32.53 -41.35
C LYS A 48 -24.19 -31.17 -41.82
N ASP A 49 -23.33 -30.27 -42.30
CA ASP A 49 -23.44 -29.43 -43.52
C ASP A 49 -24.44 -28.25 -43.74
N PHE A 50 -23.83 -27.15 -44.24
CA PHE A 50 -24.30 -26.04 -45.11
C PHE A 50 -25.50 -25.12 -44.77
N GLY A 51 -25.28 -23.81 -44.97
CA GLY A 51 -26.23 -22.97 -45.73
C GLY A 51 -26.47 -21.54 -45.20
N ASP A 52 -25.77 -20.54 -45.76
CA ASP A 52 -26.19 -19.13 -45.66
C ASP A 52 -27.57 -18.90 -46.30
N ARG A 53 -28.42 -18.11 -45.64
CA ARG A 53 -29.36 -17.11 -46.23
C ARG A 53 -30.22 -16.42 -45.16
N ARG A 54 -29.98 -15.12 -44.94
CA ARG A 54 -31.03 -14.10 -44.69
C ARG A 54 -31.51 -13.58 -46.07
N PRO A 55 -32.71 -12.97 -46.26
CA PRO A 55 -33.33 -12.00 -45.34
C PRO A 55 -34.89 -11.91 -45.32
N ARG A 56 -35.40 -10.91 -44.56
CA ARG A 56 -36.78 -10.36 -44.48
C ARG A 56 -37.84 -11.29 -43.84
N ARG A 57 -38.67 -10.87 -42.87
CA ARG A 57 -39.45 -9.63 -42.56
C ARG A 57 -40.80 -9.61 -43.28
N ASP A 58 -41.84 -9.91 -42.50
CA ASP A 58 -43.27 -9.51 -42.50
C ASP A 58 -43.84 -10.16 -41.21
N SER A 59 -44.47 -9.55 -40.21
CA SER A 59 -45.51 -8.51 -40.04
C SER A 59 -46.79 -9.13 -39.43
N ASP A 60 -47.47 -8.34 -38.61
CA ASP A 60 -48.89 -8.42 -38.26
C ASP A 60 -49.41 -9.48 -37.26
N ARG A 61 -49.63 -9.01 -36.02
CA ARG A 61 -50.95 -9.07 -35.36
C ARG A 61 -51.11 -7.99 -34.28
N ASP A 62 -51.77 -6.90 -34.65
CA ASP A 62 -52.97 -6.30 -34.00
C ASP A 62 -53.45 -6.89 -32.66
N HIS A 63 -54.11 -6.15 -31.76
CA HIS A 63 -54.32 -4.69 -31.56
C HIS A 63 -55.02 -4.49 -30.19
N THR A 64 -55.24 -3.23 -29.76
CA THR A 64 -56.13 -2.77 -28.67
C THR A 64 -55.58 -2.58 -27.23
N ARG A 65 -55.03 -1.39 -26.96
CA ARG A 65 -55.66 -0.40 -26.05
C ARG A 65 -55.02 0.98 -26.24
N LYS A 66 -55.86 1.99 -26.44
CA LYS A 66 -55.52 3.42 -26.62
C LYS A 66 -55.94 4.20 -25.34
N PRO A 67 -55.56 5.48 -25.17
CA PRO A 67 -54.61 5.85 -24.12
C PRO A 67 -55.26 6.64 -22.96
N ARG A 68 -54.44 7.03 -21.97
CA ARG A 68 -54.79 8.12 -21.06
C ARG A 68 -53.68 9.16 -21.08
N GLU A 69 -53.96 10.29 -21.71
CA GLU A 69 -53.08 11.46 -21.68
C GLU A 69 -53.05 12.03 -20.26
N THR A 70 -51.84 12.22 -19.75
CA THR A 70 -51.57 13.24 -18.74
C THR A 70 -50.37 14.01 -19.24
N VAL A 71 -50.62 15.19 -19.82
CA VAL A 71 -49.57 16.15 -20.15
C VAL A 71 -48.86 16.50 -18.84
N ARG A 72 -47.57 16.16 -18.77
CA ARG A 72 -46.68 16.61 -17.71
C ARG A 72 -45.56 17.34 -18.41
N GLU A 73 -45.45 18.65 -18.17
CA GLU A 73 -44.36 19.45 -18.70
C GLU A 73 -43.04 18.96 -18.09
N GLU A 74 -42.27 18.21 -18.87
CA GLU A 74 -40.90 17.90 -18.51
C GLU A 74 -40.08 19.18 -18.67
N LYS A 75 -39.86 19.88 -17.54
CA LYS A 75 -38.77 20.86 -17.45
C LYS A 75 -37.48 20.18 -17.90
N PRO A 76 -36.61 20.85 -18.67
CA PRO A 76 -35.34 20.28 -19.05
C PRO A 76 -34.56 19.90 -17.79
N VAL A 77 -34.27 18.61 -17.64
CA VAL A 77 -33.42 18.12 -16.56
C VAL A 77 -32.03 18.69 -16.79
N GLN A 78 -31.67 19.71 -16.01
CA GLN A 78 -30.27 20.09 -15.87
C GLN A 78 -29.51 18.85 -15.39
N GLN A 79 -28.68 18.30 -16.26
CA GLN A 79 -27.77 17.23 -15.87
C GLN A 79 -26.76 17.86 -14.90
N GLU A 80 -26.76 17.41 -13.65
CA GLU A 80 -25.66 17.71 -12.75
C GLU A 80 -24.35 17.23 -13.41
N PRO A 81 -23.24 18.00 -13.30
CA PRO A 81 -21.98 17.60 -13.90
C PRO A 81 -21.57 16.23 -13.33
N ARG A 82 -21.42 15.25 -14.22
CA ARG A 82 -21.03 13.89 -13.85
C ARG A 82 -19.63 13.92 -13.23
N LYS A 83 -19.55 13.87 -11.89
CA LYS A 83 -18.28 13.70 -11.19
C LYS A 83 -17.56 12.46 -11.71
N LEU A 84 -16.38 12.67 -12.29
CA LEU A 84 -15.48 11.61 -12.71
C LEU A 84 -15.00 10.86 -11.46
N LEU A 85 -15.48 9.62 -11.29
CA LEU A 85 -14.94 8.70 -10.30
C LEU A 85 -13.60 8.16 -10.83
N LEU A 86 -12.53 8.95 -10.62
CA LEU A 86 -11.16 8.48 -10.77
C LEU A 86 -10.95 7.28 -9.82
N PRO A 87 -10.49 6.12 -10.31
CA PRO A 87 -10.03 5.05 -9.44
C PRO A 87 -8.85 5.57 -8.60
N GLN A 88 -8.87 5.33 -7.29
CA GLN A 88 -7.83 5.82 -6.36
C GLN A 88 -6.40 5.31 -6.69
N ASP A 89 -6.30 4.26 -7.54
CA ASP A 89 -5.06 3.64 -8.01
C ASP A 89 -4.69 4.01 -9.48
N ALA A 90 -4.98 5.23 -9.94
CA ALA A 90 -4.60 5.69 -11.30
C ALA A 90 -3.09 5.54 -11.60
N SER A 91 -2.24 5.45 -10.57
CA SER A 91 -0.79 5.23 -10.65
C SER A 91 -0.34 3.86 -11.19
N ARG A 92 -1.26 2.96 -11.55
CA ARG A 92 -0.97 1.62 -12.12
C ARG A 92 -1.20 1.47 -13.62
N LEU A 93 -1.70 2.49 -14.32
CA LEU A 93 -2.08 2.39 -15.73
C LEU A 93 -0.93 2.76 -16.70
N LEU A 94 0.12 1.92 -16.70
CA LEU A 94 1.21 1.96 -17.70
C LEU A 94 0.72 1.43 -19.06
N PHE A 95 0.20 2.30 -19.92
CA PHE A 95 -0.30 1.94 -21.24
C PHE A 95 0.72 2.19 -22.37
N ARG A 96 1.71 1.32 -22.50
CA ARG A 96 2.40 1.16 -23.79
C ARG A 96 1.49 0.42 -24.76
N GLY A 97 0.98 1.13 -25.77
CA GLY A 97 0.47 0.52 -27.01
C GLY A 97 -0.87 -0.22 -26.94
N ILE A 98 -1.77 0.14 -26.03
CA ILE A 98 -3.18 -0.28 -26.08
C ILE A 98 -4.01 0.94 -26.48
N ASP A 99 -4.91 0.78 -27.47
CA ASP A 99 -5.91 1.79 -27.82
C ASP A 99 -6.68 2.21 -26.56
N CYS A 100 -6.43 3.41 -26.05
CA CYS A 100 -7.07 3.91 -24.83
C CYS A 100 -8.51 4.41 -25.08
N GLN A 101 -9.28 3.69 -25.92
CA GLN A 101 -10.73 3.74 -25.88
C GLN A 101 -11.20 3.08 -24.58
N VAL A 102 -11.21 3.85 -23.49
CA VAL A 102 -11.75 3.42 -22.19
C VAL A 102 -13.28 3.38 -22.27
N ASN A 103 -13.81 2.39 -22.99
CA ASN A 103 -15.25 2.14 -23.19
C ASN A 103 -16.07 3.39 -23.59
N GLY A 104 -15.50 4.26 -24.43
CA GLY A 104 -16.16 5.49 -24.89
C GLY A 104 -16.14 6.66 -23.89
N ASN A 105 -15.26 6.65 -22.89
CA ASN A 105 -15.03 7.78 -21.99
C ASN A 105 -13.79 8.58 -22.43
N ASP A 106 -14.00 9.55 -23.31
CA ASP A 106 -12.95 10.39 -23.88
C ASP A 106 -12.30 11.32 -22.84
N ASP A 107 -13.04 11.80 -21.84
CA ASP A 107 -12.49 12.61 -20.74
C ASP A 107 -11.43 11.81 -19.95
N LEU A 108 -11.73 10.55 -19.57
CA LEU A 108 -10.78 9.69 -18.86
C LEU A 108 -9.57 9.32 -19.74
N ALA A 109 -9.79 9.08 -21.03
CA ALA A 109 -8.70 8.84 -21.98
C ALA A 109 -7.77 10.06 -22.12
N MET A 110 -8.33 11.27 -22.13
CA MET A 110 -7.60 12.54 -22.13
C MET A 110 -6.79 12.71 -20.83
N VAL A 111 -7.41 12.59 -19.66
CA VAL A 111 -6.73 12.69 -18.35
C VAL A 111 -5.54 11.72 -18.26
N MET A 112 -5.72 10.48 -18.71
CA MET A 112 -4.63 9.49 -18.73
C MET A 112 -3.51 9.84 -19.71
N PHE A 113 -3.83 10.42 -20.87
CA PHE A 113 -2.81 10.94 -21.79
C PHE A 113 -2.01 12.08 -21.14
N LEU A 114 -2.70 13.09 -20.57
CA LEU A 114 -2.06 14.28 -20.01
C LEU A 114 -1.09 13.91 -18.87
N HIS A 115 -1.50 13.03 -17.95
CA HIS A 115 -0.62 12.52 -16.91
C HIS A 115 0.58 11.74 -17.48
N GLY A 116 0.39 10.93 -18.53
CA GLY A 116 1.48 10.23 -19.20
C GLY A 116 2.49 11.18 -19.85
N SER A 117 2.01 12.25 -20.51
CA SER A 117 2.84 13.24 -21.19
C SER A 117 3.62 14.14 -20.24
N VAL A 118 3.00 14.57 -19.13
CA VAL A 118 3.71 15.28 -18.03
C VAL A 118 4.86 14.42 -17.47
N MET A 119 4.61 13.12 -17.34
CA MET A 119 5.58 12.12 -16.89
C MET A 119 6.51 11.60 -18.00
N MET A 120 6.49 12.19 -19.20
CA MET A 120 7.31 11.81 -20.37
C MET A 120 7.15 10.34 -20.83
N SER A 121 6.10 9.63 -20.38
CA SER A 121 5.96 8.18 -20.55
C SER A 121 5.32 7.73 -21.88
N GLU A 122 5.30 8.60 -22.89
CA GLU A 122 4.73 8.38 -24.23
C GLU A 122 3.26 7.89 -24.21
N GLY A 123 2.33 8.80 -23.91
CA GLY A 123 0.89 8.53 -24.01
C GLY A 123 0.39 8.34 -25.45
N CYS A 124 -0.87 7.92 -25.63
CA CYS A 124 -1.48 7.77 -26.95
C CYS A 124 -1.89 9.13 -27.57
N GLU A 125 -0.89 9.88 -28.04
CA GLU A 125 -1.05 11.20 -28.69
C GLU A 125 -2.11 11.18 -29.80
N ASN A 126 -2.08 10.17 -30.68
CA ASN A 126 -3.07 9.97 -31.74
C ASN A 126 -4.53 9.93 -31.23
N ASN A 127 -4.78 9.43 -30.02
CA ASN A 127 -6.13 9.42 -29.44
C ASN A 127 -6.48 10.78 -28.84
N ALA A 128 -5.55 11.44 -28.14
CA ALA A 128 -5.76 12.80 -27.64
C ALA A 128 -6.07 13.77 -28.80
N ASP A 129 -5.27 13.70 -29.87
CA ASP A 129 -5.49 14.42 -31.13
C ASP A 129 -6.88 14.19 -31.72
N ARG A 130 -7.34 12.94 -31.75
CA ARG A 130 -8.67 12.58 -32.24
C ARG A 130 -9.76 13.19 -31.36
N ILE A 131 -9.60 13.14 -30.04
CA ILE A 131 -10.54 13.70 -29.07
C ILE A 131 -10.64 15.22 -29.26
N ILE A 132 -9.52 15.95 -29.28
CA ILE A 132 -9.48 17.40 -29.52
C ILE A 132 -10.17 17.77 -30.84
N LYS A 133 -9.88 17.04 -31.92
CA LYS A 133 -10.52 17.23 -33.24
C LYS A 133 -12.02 16.91 -33.25
N SER A 134 -12.47 15.93 -32.46
CA SER A 134 -13.90 15.59 -32.37
C SER A 134 -14.71 16.55 -31.49
N VAL A 135 -14.09 17.13 -30.47
CA VAL A 135 -14.70 18.14 -29.59
C VAL A 135 -14.82 19.48 -30.33
N GLY A 136 -13.82 19.83 -31.13
CA GLY A 136 -13.80 21.07 -31.91
C GLY A 136 -13.63 22.33 -31.04
N LYS A 137 -13.40 23.48 -31.69
CA LYS A 137 -13.05 24.75 -31.02
C LYS A 137 -14.06 25.14 -29.93
N ASP A 138 -15.35 24.93 -30.17
CA ASP A 138 -16.43 25.36 -29.30
C ASP A 138 -16.56 24.50 -28.02
N GLY A 139 -16.21 23.21 -28.06
CA GLY A 139 -16.32 22.30 -26.91
C GLY A 139 -15.07 22.25 -26.01
N VAL A 140 -13.93 22.78 -26.47
CA VAL A 140 -12.64 22.71 -25.75
C VAL A 140 -12.69 23.47 -24.42
N GLY A 141 -13.41 24.59 -24.32
CA GLY A 141 -13.53 25.35 -23.08
C GLY A 141 -14.19 24.58 -21.93
N GLU A 142 -15.20 23.76 -22.24
CA GLU A 142 -15.84 22.88 -21.25
C GLU A 142 -14.89 21.74 -20.84
N MET A 143 -14.19 21.13 -21.80
CA MET A 143 -13.21 20.08 -21.52
C MET A 143 -12.04 20.60 -20.67
N ARG A 144 -11.54 21.81 -20.97
CA ARG A 144 -10.50 22.50 -20.19
C ARG A 144 -10.92 22.67 -18.74
N SER A 145 -12.16 23.11 -18.51
CA SER A 145 -12.74 23.28 -17.17
C SER A 145 -12.77 21.95 -16.40
N ARG A 146 -13.23 20.87 -17.03
CA ARG A 146 -13.24 19.52 -16.42
C ARG A 146 -11.84 18.99 -16.12
N ILE A 147 -10.84 19.33 -16.93
CA ILE A 147 -9.43 18.97 -16.67
C ILE A 147 -8.88 19.76 -15.48
N ALA A 148 -9.12 21.06 -15.42
CA ALA A 148 -8.69 21.91 -14.30
C ALA A 148 -9.28 21.49 -12.94
N GLU A 149 -10.49 20.91 -12.92
CA GLU A 149 -11.10 20.36 -11.70
C GLU A 149 -10.47 19.04 -11.21
N ASN A 150 -9.84 18.26 -12.10
CA ASN A 150 -9.48 16.86 -11.85
C ASN A 150 -7.98 16.54 -12.02
N CYS A 151 -7.17 17.47 -12.55
CA CYS A 151 -5.77 17.28 -12.90
C CYS A 151 -4.86 18.34 -12.25
N SER A 152 -3.54 18.13 -12.30
CA SER A 152 -2.54 19.12 -11.86
C SER A 152 -2.31 20.22 -12.91
N ASP A 153 -1.78 21.36 -12.48
CA ASP A 153 -1.42 22.49 -13.37
C ASP A 153 -0.51 22.08 -14.54
N ASP A 154 0.46 21.18 -14.32
CA ASP A 154 1.27 20.61 -15.41
C ASP A 154 0.41 19.88 -16.46
N ALA A 155 -0.62 19.13 -16.05
CA ALA A 155 -1.51 18.41 -16.97
C ALA A 155 -2.50 19.36 -17.68
N LEU A 156 -2.86 20.48 -17.04
CA LEU A 156 -3.60 21.56 -17.70
C LEU A 156 -2.72 22.31 -18.72
N THR A 157 -1.45 22.52 -18.41
CA THR A 157 -0.43 23.09 -19.31
C THR A 157 -0.19 22.19 -20.53
N GLU A 158 -0.15 20.87 -20.34
CA GLU A 158 -0.11 19.89 -21.44
C GLU A 158 -1.35 19.98 -22.35
N PHE A 159 -2.54 20.16 -21.76
CA PHE A 159 -3.79 20.30 -22.51
C PHE A 159 -3.84 21.61 -23.30
N ASP A 160 -3.42 22.72 -22.70
CA ASP A 160 -3.34 24.01 -23.39
C ASP A 160 -2.32 23.94 -24.54
N TYR A 161 -1.17 23.28 -24.35
CA TYR A 161 -0.20 23.00 -25.42
C TYR A 161 -0.84 22.23 -26.60
N LEU A 162 -1.58 21.15 -26.33
CA LEU A 162 -2.32 20.45 -27.39
C LEU A 162 -3.29 21.40 -28.10
N CYS A 163 -4.06 22.19 -27.36
CA CYS A 163 -5.05 23.07 -27.95
C CYS A 163 -4.41 24.17 -28.83
N ILE A 164 -3.26 24.72 -28.44
CA ILE A 164 -2.48 25.69 -29.23
C ILE A 164 -2.01 25.08 -30.56
N THR A 165 -1.60 23.81 -30.57
CA THR A 165 -1.15 23.14 -31.81
C THR A 165 -2.28 22.84 -32.79
N HIS A 166 -3.53 22.69 -32.32
CA HIS A 166 -4.71 22.47 -33.18
C HIS A 166 -5.50 23.75 -33.52
N PHE A 167 -5.50 24.78 -32.66
CA PHE A 167 -6.30 26.00 -32.82
C PHE A 167 -5.45 27.27 -32.67
N LYS A 168 -5.28 28.01 -33.77
CA LYS A 168 -4.41 29.21 -33.81
C LYS A 168 -4.83 30.36 -32.90
N ASP A 169 -6.13 30.49 -32.61
CA ASP A 169 -6.68 31.55 -31.74
C ASP A 169 -7.07 31.01 -30.35
N TYR A 170 -6.36 29.98 -29.87
CA TYR A 170 -6.54 29.47 -28.51
C TYR A 170 -6.02 30.46 -27.46
N ASP A 171 -6.65 30.49 -26.29
CA ASP A 171 -6.20 31.32 -25.17
C ASP A 171 -4.91 30.76 -24.55
N ARG A 172 -3.86 31.55 -24.59
CA ARG A 172 -2.53 31.18 -24.11
C ARG A 172 -2.23 31.68 -22.69
N THR A 173 -3.09 32.51 -22.10
CA THR A 173 -2.79 33.27 -20.87
C THR A 173 -2.33 32.40 -19.71
N PHE A 174 -2.84 31.16 -19.59
CA PHE A 174 -2.39 30.22 -18.56
C PHE A 174 -0.99 29.65 -18.84
N LEU A 175 -0.70 29.21 -20.08
CA LEU A 175 0.64 28.74 -20.45
C LEU A 175 1.69 29.85 -20.31
N ASP A 176 1.40 31.05 -20.83
CA ASP A 176 2.32 32.19 -20.77
C ASP A 176 2.56 32.61 -19.31
N ARG A 177 1.53 32.52 -18.44
CA ARG A 177 1.68 32.72 -17.00
C ARG A 177 2.56 31.64 -16.36
N GLN A 178 2.28 30.36 -16.59
CA GLN A 178 3.06 29.25 -16.05
C GLN A 178 4.53 29.29 -16.51
N PHE A 179 4.78 29.74 -17.74
CA PHE A 179 6.11 30.03 -18.27
C PHE A 179 6.79 31.19 -17.51
N SER A 180 6.06 32.28 -17.20
CA SER A 180 6.57 33.41 -16.41
C SER A 180 6.83 33.09 -14.93
N GLU A 181 6.03 32.19 -14.34
CA GLU A 181 6.29 31.55 -13.03
C GLU A 181 7.43 30.53 -13.12
N GLY A 182 7.94 30.28 -14.32
CA GLY A 182 9.06 29.40 -14.61
C GLY A 182 8.77 27.95 -14.31
N THR A 183 7.57 27.41 -14.56
CA THR A 183 7.33 25.98 -14.30
C THR A 183 8.02 25.11 -15.34
N THR A 184 8.66 24.03 -14.89
CA THR A 184 9.55 23.21 -15.75
C THR A 184 8.80 22.60 -16.94
N HIS A 185 7.51 22.31 -16.78
CA HIS A 185 6.68 21.79 -17.85
C HIS A 185 6.24 22.86 -18.85
N ALA A 186 5.87 24.07 -18.39
CA ALA A 186 5.57 25.18 -19.28
C ALA A 186 6.78 25.59 -20.13
N ILE A 187 7.97 25.72 -19.53
CA ILE A 187 9.22 26.00 -20.26
C ILE A 187 9.47 24.93 -21.34
N TYR A 188 9.31 23.65 -20.99
CA TYR A 188 9.42 22.55 -21.96
C TYR A 188 8.41 22.67 -23.11
N ARG A 189 7.15 23.05 -22.83
CA ARG A 189 6.13 23.21 -23.86
C ARG A 189 6.32 24.46 -24.73
N SER A 190 6.77 25.59 -24.18
CA SER A 190 7.18 26.75 -25.00
C SER A 190 8.41 26.46 -25.87
N ILE A 191 9.36 25.63 -25.41
CA ILE A 191 10.44 25.10 -26.27
C ILE A 191 9.85 24.27 -27.43
N CYS A 192 8.89 23.38 -27.16
CA CYS A 192 8.23 22.57 -28.20
C CYS A 192 7.42 23.41 -29.20
N LEU A 193 6.82 24.52 -28.76
CA LEU A 193 6.16 25.52 -29.60
C LEU A 193 7.13 26.43 -30.37
N GLU A 194 8.44 26.26 -30.17
CA GLU A 194 9.52 27.03 -30.83
C GLU A 194 9.56 28.51 -30.42
N GLU A 195 9.01 28.85 -29.26
CA GLU A 195 8.89 30.21 -28.71
C GLU A 195 10.14 30.66 -27.93
N VAL A 196 10.91 29.70 -27.41
CA VAL A 196 12.22 29.96 -26.82
C VAL A 196 13.26 30.02 -27.94
N GLU A 197 14.01 31.12 -28.00
CA GLU A 197 15.09 31.32 -28.97
C GLU A 197 16.37 30.53 -28.62
N GLY A 198 17.30 30.45 -29.56
CA GLY A 198 18.47 29.56 -29.49
C GLY A 198 19.33 29.71 -28.23
N ASP A 199 19.64 30.93 -27.78
CA ASP A 199 20.49 31.16 -26.59
C ASP A 199 19.79 32.05 -25.55
N ASP A 200 18.48 31.86 -25.34
CA ASP A 200 17.75 32.49 -24.25
C ASP A 200 18.31 32.07 -22.88
N ARG A 201 18.40 33.01 -21.93
CA ARG A 201 18.84 32.75 -20.55
C ARG A 201 17.97 31.73 -19.82
N ILE A 202 16.71 31.57 -20.21
CA ILE A 202 15.84 30.56 -19.59
C ILE A 202 16.34 29.13 -19.85
N ILE A 203 17.23 28.91 -20.83
CA ILE A 203 17.88 27.62 -21.09
C ILE A 203 18.82 27.23 -19.94
N ASP A 204 19.56 28.18 -19.35
CA ASP A 204 20.36 27.94 -18.15
C ASP A 204 19.47 27.53 -16.97
N GLU A 205 18.36 28.25 -16.74
CA GLU A 205 17.40 27.95 -15.68
C GLU A 205 16.69 26.61 -15.86
N PHE A 206 16.40 26.24 -17.11
CA PHE A 206 15.82 24.95 -17.48
C PHE A 206 16.82 23.81 -17.27
N ALA A 207 18.08 23.99 -17.67
CA ALA A 207 19.15 23.00 -17.49
C ALA A 207 19.44 22.73 -16.00
N LEU A 208 19.39 23.76 -15.13
CA LEU A 208 19.56 23.61 -13.68
C LEU A 208 18.52 22.67 -13.03
N ARG A 209 17.35 22.50 -13.67
CA ARG A 209 16.25 21.64 -13.19
C ARG A 209 16.38 20.18 -13.61
N TYR A 210 17.50 19.79 -14.22
CA TYR A 210 17.79 18.41 -14.62
C TYR A 210 17.52 17.40 -13.49
N LYS A 211 17.97 17.69 -12.26
CA LYS A 211 17.61 16.86 -11.09
C LYS A 211 16.09 16.85 -10.86
N GLY A 212 15.48 15.69 -11.05
CA GLY A 212 14.03 15.48 -10.88
C GLY A 212 13.20 15.68 -12.17
N ASN A 213 13.79 16.19 -13.25
CA ASN A 213 13.11 16.35 -14.55
C ASN A 213 13.97 15.85 -15.73
N GLU A 214 14.84 14.86 -15.49
CA GLU A 214 15.92 14.46 -16.41
C GLU A 214 15.47 14.27 -17.87
N GLU A 215 14.44 13.45 -18.09
CA GLU A 215 13.91 13.14 -19.43
C GLU A 215 13.36 14.39 -20.13
N LYS A 216 12.64 15.24 -19.39
CA LYS A 216 12.01 16.47 -19.89
C LYS A 216 13.06 17.53 -20.26
N VAL A 217 14.07 17.70 -19.41
CA VAL A 217 15.18 18.64 -19.65
C VAL A 217 16.05 18.18 -20.82
N VAL A 218 16.43 16.90 -20.87
CA VAL A 218 17.20 16.37 -22.01
C VAL A 218 16.42 16.44 -23.32
N ALA A 219 15.11 16.16 -23.31
CA ALA A 219 14.25 16.32 -24.49
C ALA A 219 14.20 17.79 -24.97
N GLY A 220 13.92 18.75 -24.07
CA GLY A 220 13.85 20.16 -24.42
C GLY A 220 15.17 20.73 -24.94
N LEU A 221 16.29 20.44 -24.28
CA LEU A 221 17.62 20.84 -24.75
C LEU A 221 17.96 20.20 -26.11
N THR A 222 17.53 18.96 -26.36
CA THR A 222 17.70 18.30 -27.67
C THR A 222 16.87 18.97 -28.77
N VAL A 223 15.69 19.50 -28.44
CA VAL A 223 14.87 20.29 -29.39
C VAL A 223 15.57 21.62 -29.71
N LEU A 224 16.06 22.34 -28.71
CA LEU A 224 16.79 23.61 -28.90
C LEU A 224 18.07 23.42 -29.75
N SER A 225 18.88 22.42 -29.40
CA SER A 225 20.08 22.01 -30.17
C SER A 225 19.75 21.73 -31.64
N ARG A 226 18.69 20.97 -31.93
CA ARG A 226 18.36 20.51 -33.31
C ARG A 226 17.55 21.47 -34.16
N LYS A 227 16.71 22.33 -33.54
CA LYS A 227 15.78 23.22 -34.26
C LYS A 227 16.19 24.68 -34.26
N LYS A 228 17.01 25.11 -33.29
CA LYS A 228 17.40 26.50 -33.07
C LYS A 228 18.92 26.71 -33.06
N ASP A 229 19.70 25.67 -33.37
CA ASP A 229 21.17 25.65 -33.38
C ASP A 229 21.79 26.24 -32.09
N SER A 230 21.18 25.92 -30.94
CA SER A 230 21.52 26.46 -29.60
C SER A 230 22.90 25.99 -29.12
N GLU A 231 23.89 26.90 -29.07
CA GLU A 231 25.18 26.62 -28.44
C GLU A 231 25.03 26.38 -26.94
N MET A 232 24.12 27.07 -26.26
CA MET A 232 23.89 26.93 -24.82
C MET A 232 23.32 25.55 -24.49
N ALA A 233 22.34 25.06 -25.27
CA ALA A 233 21.79 23.72 -25.08
C ALA A 233 22.83 22.63 -25.38
N ASP A 234 23.65 22.79 -26.42
CA ASP A 234 24.76 21.87 -26.71
C ASP A 234 25.78 21.80 -25.57
N LYS A 235 26.15 22.94 -24.97
CA LYS A 235 27.05 23.00 -23.81
C LYS A 235 26.45 22.28 -22.58
N HIS A 236 25.14 22.42 -22.33
CA HIS A 236 24.47 21.70 -21.24
C HIS A 236 24.29 20.20 -21.51
N LEU A 237 23.91 19.81 -22.73
CA LEU A 237 23.85 18.40 -23.14
C LEU A 237 25.21 17.72 -23.03
N ALA A 238 26.29 18.39 -23.42
CA ALA A 238 27.65 17.90 -23.26
C ALA A 238 28.00 17.67 -21.77
N ARG A 239 27.71 18.64 -20.90
CA ARG A 239 27.91 18.52 -19.43
C ARG A 239 27.09 17.39 -18.82
N ILE A 240 25.81 17.26 -19.17
CA ILE A 240 24.95 16.17 -18.70
C ILE A 240 25.52 14.82 -19.16
N LYS A 241 25.91 14.69 -20.42
CA LYS A 241 26.52 13.48 -20.98
C LYS A 241 27.84 13.12 -20.29
N GLU A 242 28.71 14.10 -20.03
CA GLU A 242 29.96 13.91 -19.29
C GLU A 242 29.68 13.44 -17.85
N ALA A 243 28.74 14.06 -17.14
CA ALA A 243 28.33 13.64 -15.80
C ALA A 243 27.74 12.21 -15.76
N VAL A 244 26.97 11.83 -16.79
CA VAL A 244 26.42 10.47 -16.95
C VAL A 244 27.53 9.45 -17.20
N GLU A 245 28.49 9.74 -18.08
CA GLU A 245 29.64 8.84 -18.33
C GLU A 245 30.59 8.75 -17.13
N LEU A 246 30.82 9.85 -16.41
CA LEU A 246 31.55 9.86 -15.14
C LEU A 246 30.85 8.95 -14.11
N ARG A 247 29.54 9.07 -13.92
CA ARG A 247 28.76 8.20 -13.01
C ARG A 247 28.80 6.73 -13.42
N LYS A 248 28.72 6.41 -14.73
CA LYS A 248 28.93 5.05 -15.24
C LYS A 248 30.33 4.53 -14.93
N SER A 249 31.37 5.35 -15.15
CA SER A 249 32.76 5.01 -14.84
C SER A 249 32.95 4.71 -13.35
N VAL A 250 32.42 5.57 -12.47
CA VAL A 250 32.42 5.38 -11.01
C VAL A 250 31.75 4.05 -10.61
N ASN A 251 30.58 3.74 -11.18
CA ASN A 251 29.87 2.49 -10.91
C ASN A 251 30.64 1.24 -11.36
N VAL A 252 31.27 1.29 -12.55
CA VAL A 252 32.10 0.19 -13.07
C VAL A 252 33.35 0.01 -12.21
N MET A 253 34.01 1.10 -11.82
CA MET A 253 35.18 1.05 -10.93
C MET A 253 34.81 0.52 -9.54
N PHE A 254 33.70 0.97 -8.96
CA PHE A 254 33.22 0.46 -7.67
C PHE A 254 32.93 -1.05 -7.72
N THR A 255 32.22 -1.52 -8.76
CA THR A 255 31.94 -2.95 -8.94
C THR A 255 33.22 -3.79 -9.06
N ARG A 256 34.22 -3.31 -9.82
CA ARG A 256 35.52 -3.97 -9.95
C ARG A 256 36.32 -3.96 -8.65
N ALA A 257 36.33 -2.83 -7.93
CA ALA A 257 36.97 -2.71 -6.62
C ALA A 257 36.33 -3.63 -5.58
N MET A 258 35.00 -3.77 -5.57
CA MET A 258 34.28 -4.73 -4.72
C MET A 258 34.63 -6.19 -5.01
N ASN A 259 35.13 -6.48 -6.23
CA ASN A 259 35.66 -7.77 -6.66
C ASN A 259 37.18 -7.93 -6.43
N GLY A 260 37.85 -6.95 -5.82
CA GLY A 260 39.29 -7.00 -5.47
C GLY A 260 40.25 -6.38 -6.49
N ASP A 261 39.77 -5.65 -7.51
CA ASP A 261 40.65 -4.97 -8.48
C ASP A 261 41.34 -3.74 -7.86
N ALA A 262 42.61 -3.91 -7.47
CA ALA A 262 43.45 -2.84 -6.93
C ALA A 262 43.71 -1.67 -7.89
N ARG A 263 43.55 -1.85 -9.22
CA ARG A 263 43.59 -0.73 -10.18
C ARG A 263 42.30 0.08 -10.09
N ALA A 264 41.16 -0.59 -10.01
CA ALA A 264 39.86 0.07 -9.86
C ALA A 264 39.77 0.87 -8.55
N VAL A 265 40.33 0.37 -7.43
CA VAL A 265 40.46 1.13 -6.17
C VAL A 265 41.25 2.44 -6.38
N LYS A 266 42.39 2.38 -7.09
CA LYS A 266 43.23 3.55 -7.38
C LYS A 266 42.53 4.57 -8.28
N GLU A 267 41.81 4.12 -9.31
CA GLU A 267 41.06 5.03 -10.18
C GLU A 267 39.85 5.64 -9.47
N LEU A 268 39.14 4.88 -8.63
CA LEU A 268 38.04 5.40 -7.82
C LEU A 268 38.53 6.50 -6.85
N ALA A 269 39.72 6.34 -6.26
CA ALA A 269 40.37 7.35 -5.43
C ALA A 269 40.92 8.58 -6.20
N LYS A 270 41.00 8.53 -7.54
CA LYS A 270 41.18 9.73 -8.37
C LYS A 270 39.84 10.40 -8.64
N LEU A 271 38.83 9.62 -9.04
CA LEU A 271 37.47 10.10 -9.33
C LEU A 271 36.81 10.73 -8.10
N SER A 272 37.15 10.31 -6.88
CA SER A 272 36.68 10.92 -5.63
C SER A 272 37.06 12.39 -5.45
N LYS A 273 38.02 12.92 -6.23
CA LYS A 273 38.37 14.35 -6.26
C LYS A 273 37.43 15.19 -7.15
N GLN A 274 36.63 14.54 -7.98
CA GLN A 274 35.77 15.15 -8.99
C GLN A 274 34.29 14.84 -8.77
N VAL A 275 33.97 13.66 -8.23
CA VAL A 275 32.61 13.13 -8.10
C VAL A 275 32.34 12.70 -6.66
N PRO A 276 31.37 13.30 -5.94
CA PRO A 276 31.04 12.94 -4.55
C PRO A 276 30.68 11.47 -4.36
N GLU A 277 29.97 10.87 -5.32
CA GLU A 277 29.62 9.44 -5.29
C GLU A 277 30.86 8.54 -5.27
N ALA A 278 31.94 8.93 -5.97
CA ALA A 278 33.20 8.21 -5.94
C ALA A 278 33.95 8.33 -4.60
N ALA A 279 33.81 9.48 -3.91
CA ALA A 279 34.33 9.65 -2.55
C ALA A 279 33.59 8.72 -1.57
N PHE A 280 32.26 8.68 -1.64
CA PHE A 280 31.43 7.78 -0.85
C PHE A 280 31.83 6.30 -1.03
N PHE A 281 31.98 5.83 -2.28
CA PHE A 281 32.39 4.45 -2.54
C PHE A 281 33.84 4.15 -2.12
N SER A 282 34.74 5.13 -2.22
CA SER A 282 36.14 5.02 -1.78
C SER A 282 36.26 4.93 -0.26
N GLU A 283 35.44 5.69 0.48
CA GLU A 283 35.32 5.60 1.94
C GLU A 283 34.74 4.24 2.35
N TYR A 284 33.61 3.82 1.75
CA TYR A 284 33.00 2.51 1.98
C TYR A 284 33.97 1.32 1.80
N LEU A 285 34.83 1.35 0.79
CA LEU A 285 35.83 0.29 0.57
C LEU A 285 36.89 0.21 1.67
N LYS A 286 37.21 1.30 2.37
CA LYS A 286 38.11 1.29 3.53
C LYS A 286 37.44 0.65 4.74
N GLU A 287 36.27 1.15 5.08
CA GLU A 287 35.43 0.62 6.17
C GLU A 287 35.08 -0.87 5.97
N ARG A 288 35.09 -1.36 4.72
CA ARG A 288 34.92 -2.79 4.41
C ARG A 288 36.18 -3.62 4.67
N MET A 289 37.37 -3.05 4.56
CA MET A 289 38.61 -3.69 5.02
C MET A 289 38.71 -3.68 6.55
N ASP A 290 38.25 -2.60 7.19
CA ASP A 290 38.28 -2.42 8.65
C ASP A 290 37.13 -3.14 9.38
N GLY A 291 36.14 -3.65 8.64
CA GLY A 291 34.99 -4.43 9.13
C GLY A 291 33.76 -3.58 9.50
N THR A 292 33.93 -2.28 9.72
CA THR A 292 32.93 -1.30 10.18
C THR A 292 31.87 -0.88 9.13
N HIS A 293 32.02 -1.30 7.88
CA HIS A 293 31.19 -0.88 6.73
C HIS A 293 29.66 -0.89 6.91
N VAL A 294 29.08 -1.82 7.68
CA VAL A 294 27.62 -1.84 7.91
C VAL A 294 27.18 -0.69 8.82
N GLU A 295 27.93 -0.43 9.89
CA GLU A 295 27.69 0.66 10.84
C GLU A 295 27.96 2.02 10.18
N TRP A 296 29.02 2.11 9.38
CA TRP A 296 29.29 3.28 8.56
C TRP A 296 28.16 3.56 7.55
N LEU A 297 27.66 2.53 6.84
CA LEU A 297 26.52 2.70 5.92
C LEU A 297 25.26 3.16 6.65
N ARG A 298 24.98 2.65 7.87
CA ARG A 298 23.88 3.11 8.72
C ARG A 298 24.02 4.58 9.07
N ALA A 299 25.20 5.00 9.53
CA ALA A 299 25.48 6.40 9.87
C ALA A 299 25.33 7.35 8.67
N LYS A 300 25.71 6.90 7.46
CA LYS A 300 25.59 7.69 6.22
C LYS A 300 24.20 7.60 5.56
N TYR A 301 23.34 6.66 5.96
CA TYR A 301 22.04 6.42 5.33
C TYR A 301 21.12 7.66 5.28
N PRO A 302 21.00 8.50 6.33
CA PRO A 302 20.17 9.71 6.24
C PRO A 302 20.62 10.71 5.17
N GLN A 303 21.94 10.80 4.92
CA GLN A 303 22.52 11.74 3.95
C GLN A 303 22.57 11.19 2.52
N TYR A 304 22.78 9.88 2.37
CA TYR A 304 23.02 9.22 1.08
C TYR A 304 21.92 8.20 0.70
N ARG A 305 20.70 8.37 1.24
CA ARG A 305 19.57 7.44 1.13
C ARG A 305 19.39 6.86 -0.28
N ASP A 306 19.21 7.69 -1.30
CA ASP A 306 18.91 7.24 -2.66
C ASP A 306 20.09 6.52 -3.33
N LEU A 307 21.31 6.97 -3.05
CA LEU A 307 22.54 6.31 -3.50
C LEU A 307 22.66 4.92 -2.86
N ILE A 308 22.40 4.82 -1.55
CA ILE A 308 22.51 3.56 -0.81
C ILE A 308 21.41 2.58 -1.24
N ILE A 309 20.16 3.03 -1.40
CA ILE A 309 19.04 2.18 -1.85
C ILE A 309 19.26 1.68 -3.29
N SER A 310 19.69 2.56 -4.20
CA SER A 310 19.97 2.17 -5.59
C SER A 310 21.17 1.21 -5.72
N LYS A 311 22.10 1.24 -4.75
CA LYS A 311 23.34 0.44 -4.74
C LYS A 311 23.38 -0.72 -3.75
N GLN A 312 22.28 -1.03 -3.06
CA GLN A 312 22.24 -2.12 -2.06
C GLN A 312 22.74 -3.48 -2.59
N GLY A 313 22.51 -3.76 -3.88
CA GLY A 313 22.98 -4.99 -4.53
C GLY A 313 24.50 -5.08 -4.67
N GLU A 314 25.20 -3.95 -4.73
CA GLU A 314 26.66 -3.87 -4.95
C GLU A 314 27.45 -3.91 -3.64
N PHE A 315 26.85 -3.51 -2.51
CA PHE A 315 27.52 -3.48 -1.20
C PHE A 315 27.86 -4.86 -0.62
N ARG A 316 27.22 -5.94 -1.08
CA ARG A 316 27.40 -7.33 -0.58
C ARG A 316 27.08 -7.51 0.92
N ILE A 317 25.99 -6.90 1.39
CA ILE A 317 25.51 -6.99 2.78
C ILE A 317 24.09 -7.60 2.87
N GLN A 318 23.61 -8.30 1.83
CA GLN A 318 22.20 -8.70 1.70
C GLN A 318 21.73 -9.74 2.72
N ASP A 319 22.68 -10.41 3.36
CA ASP A 319 22.53 -11.34 4.48
C ASP A 319 22.41 -10.63 5.85
N THR A 320 22.87 -9.39 5.95
CA THR A 320 22.73 -8.57 7.16
C THR A 320 21.30 -8.04 7.33
N PRO A 321 20.82 -7.77 8.56
CA PRO A 321 19.48 -7.21 8.79
C PRO A 321 19.30 -5.86 8.09
N PHE A 322 20.33 -5.02 8.09
CA PHE A 322 20.32 -3.73 7.40
C PHE A 322 20.26 -3.87 5.87
N GLY A 323 20.97 -4.85 5.29
CA GLY A 323 20.86 -5.15 3.85
C GLY A 323 19.47 -5.66 3.45
N MET A 324 18.80 -6.43 4.31
CA MET A 324 17.40 -6.81 4.09
C MET A 324 16.46 -5.60 4.14
N PHE A 325 16.68 -4.66 5.06
CA PHE A 325 15.97 -3.37 5.11
C PHE A 325 16.19 -2.55 3.83
N LEU A 326 17.44 -2.40 3.37
CA LEU A 326 17.75 -1.69 2.12
C LEU A 326 17.13 -2.36 0.89
N LYS A 327 17.07 -3.70 0.85
CA LYS A 327 16.36 -4.44 -0.19
C LYS A 327 14.86 -4.13 -0.16
N ALA A 328 14.23 -4.10 1.02
CA ALA A 328 12.83 -3.70 1.15
C ALA A 328 12.61 -2.24 0.67
N LYS A 329 13.48 -1.30 1.05
CA LYS A 329 13.43 0.09 0.55
C LYS A 329 13.64 0.22 -0.96
N SER A 330 14.46 -0.66 -1.56
CA SER A 330 14.63 -0.72 -3.02
C SER A 330 13.37 -1.21 -3.74
N LEU A 331 12.64 -2.18 -3.15
CA LEU A 331 11.36 -2.65 -3.65
C LEU A 331 10.25 -1.60 -3.48
N GLU A 332 10.23 -0.90 -2.33
CA GLU A 332 9.31 0.22 -2.07
C GLU A 332 9.48 1.33 -3.11
N ALA A 333 10.71 1.76 -3.39
CA ALA A 333 11.01 2.76 -4.41
C ALA A 333 10.56 2.35 -5.83
N LYS A 334 10.56 1.04 -6.13
CA LYS A 334 10.08 0.46 -7.39
C LYS A 334 8.56 0.20 -7.42
N LYS A 335 7.85 0.48 -6.33
CA LYS A 335 6.42 0.16 -6.14
C LYS A 335 6.12 -1.36 -6.21
N GLU A 336 7.10 -2.18 -5.87
CA GLU A 336 7.01 -3.64 -5.79
C GLU A 336 6.59 -4.12 -4.38
N GLU A 337 6.37 -5.42 -4.18
CA GLU A 337 6.00 -5.97 -2.87
C GLU A 337 7.19 -5.97 -1.89
N TRP A 338 7.19 -4.99 -0.98
CA TRP A 338 8.29 -4.78 -0.04
C TRP A 338 7.99 -5.18 1.41
N MET A 339 6.72 -5.21 1.82
CA MET A 339 6.29 -5.42 3.22
C MET A 339 6.80 -6.73 3.82
N SER A 340 6.74 -7.83 3.07
CA SER A 340 7.25 -9.15 3.51
C SER A 340 8.76 -9.12 3.75
N VAL A 341 9.52 -8.42 2.89
CA VAL A 341 10.97 -8.26 3.04
C VAL A 341 11.30 -7.36 4.25
N MET A 342 10.51 -6.32 4.50
CA MET A 342 10.66 -5.46 5.68
C MET A 342 10.41 -6.23 6.99
N MET A 343 9.34 -7.03 7.04
CA MET A 343 9.03 -7.88 8.19
C MET A 343 10.15 -8.91 8.47
N ASN A 344 10.78 -9.45 7.42
CA ASN A 344 11.94 -10.33 7.58
C ASN A 344 13.20 -9.57 8.05
N ALA A 345 13.44 -8.34 7.58
CA ALA A 345 14.52 -7.49 8.08
C ALA A 345 14.37 -7.16 9.57
N ALA A 346 13.14 -6.84 10.01
CA ALA A 346 12.82 -6.61 11.42
C ALA A 346 13.06 -7.87 12.26
N LYS A 347 12.57 -9.05 11.82
CA LYS A 347 12.82 -10.34 12.49
C LYS A 347 14.29 -10.75 12.55
N ALA A 348 15.11 -10.28 11.61
CA ALA A 348 16.55 -10.45 11.62
C ALA A 348 17.27 -9.48 12.58
N GLY A 349 16.58 -8.49 13.15
CA GLY A 349 17.16 -7.51 14.08
C GLY A 349 17.60 -6.20 13.44
N SER A 350 16.89 -5.68 12.44
CA SER A 350 17.08 -4.30 11.93
C SER A 350 16.20 -3.33 12.73
N PRO A 351 16.79 -2.40 13.53
CA PRO A 351 16.03 -1.35 14.20
C PRO A 351 15.30 -0.43 13.21
N GLU A 352 15.90 -0.18 12.05
CA GLU A 352 15.33 0.65 10.99
C GLU A 352 14.04 0.04 10.42
N ALA A 353 14.02 -1.29 10.27
CA ALA A 353 12.82 -2.01 9.87
C ALA A 353 11.74 -2.04 10.98
N MET A 354 12.15 -2.10 12.26
CA MET A 354 11.23 -2.02 13.41
C MET A 354 10.54 -0.65 13.49
N GLU A 355 11.30 0.45 13.37
CA GLU A 355 10.78 1.81 13.33
C GLU A 355 9.80 2.00 12.14
N GLU A 356 10.24 1.58 10.94
CA GLU A 356 9.45 1.66 9.72
C GLU A 356 8.13 0.88 9.79
N LEU A 357 8.11 -0.27 10.48
CA LEU A 357 6.91 -1.07 10.72
C LEU A 357 6.04 -0.54 11.86
N SER A 358 6.62 0.10 12.88
CA SER A 358 5.87 0.71 13.99
C SER A 358 4.89 1.78 13.50
N SER A 359 5.28 2.56 12.49
CA SER A 359 4.37 3.50 11.80
C SER A 359 3.19 2.83 11.05
N LYS A 360 3.17 1.49 10.93
CA LYS A 360 2.22 0.71 10.11
C LYS A 360 1.43 -0.33 10.91
N MET A 361 1.35 -0.14 12.24
CA MET A 361 0.58 -0.98 13.18
C MET A 361 -0.93 -1.01 12.92
N PHE A 362 -1.47 -0.19 12.02
CA PHE A 362 -2.84 -0.33 11.52
C PHE A 362 -3.07 -1.66 10.75
N ARG A 363 -2.00 -2.33 10.30
CA ARG A 363 -2.09 -3.65 9.64
C ARG A 363 -1.91 -4.79 10.64
N ASN A 364 -2.79 -5.79 10.55
CA ASN A 364 -2.77 -6.93 11.48
C ASN A 364 -1.55 -7.86 11.29
N ASP A 365 -1.03 -7.99 10.07
CA ASP A 365 0.18 -8.76 9.78
C ASP A 365 1.43 -8.12 10.40
N VAL A 366 1.52 -6.78 10.34
CA VAL A 366 2.57 -5.99 10.99
C VAL A 366 2.51 -6.13 12.51
N ARG A 367 1.32 -5.99 13.13
CA ARG A 367 1.16 -6.21 14.59
C ARG A 367 1.64 -7.60 15.00
N LYS A 368 1.21 -8.66 14.30
CA LYS A 368 1.67 -10.04 14.58
C LYS A 368 3.17 -10.23 14.38
N CYS A 369 3.77 -9.54 13.41
CA CYS A 369 5.21 -9.54 13.21
C CYS A 369 5.94 -8.89 14.39
N LEU A 370 5.56 -7.67 14.78
CA LEU A 370 6.16 -6.94 15.89
C LEU A 370 5.99 -7.70 17.22
N ALA A 371 4.80 -8.19 17.52
CA ALA A 371 4.56 -9.01 18.72
C ALA A 371 5.42 -10.28 18.76
N SER A 372 5.68 -10.92 17.61
CA SER A 372 6.60 -12.09 17.56
C SER A 372 8.06 -11.74 17.80
N ILE A 373 8.46 -10.48 17.58
CA ILE A 373 9.81 -9.98 17.84
C ILE A 373 9.92 -9.60 19.32
N TYR A 374 9.00 -8.77 19.83
CA TYR A 374 8.97 -8.38 21.24
C TYR A 374 8.85 -9.59 22.19
N LEU A 375 8.07 -10.62 21.83
CA LEU A 375 8.01 -11.88 22.59
C LEU A 375 9.36 -12.62 22.63
N LYS A 376 10.12 -12.63 21.53
CA LYS A 376 11.42 -13.28 21.43
C LYS A 376 12.49 -12.54 22.23
N ASP A 377 12.40 -11.21 22.26
CA ASP A 377 13.35 -10.32 22.93
C ASP A 377 12.93 -9.99 24.39
N GLU A 378 11.88 -10.67 24.90
CA GLU A 378 11.25 -10.49 26.22
C GLU A 378 10.78 -9.04 26.56
N ASP A 379 10.49 -8.23 25.54
CA ASP A 379 10.02 -6.86 25.66
C ASP A 379 8.51 -6.77 25.94
N LEU A 380 8.15 -6.66 27.22
CA LEU A 380 6.77 -6.44 27.66
C LEU A 380 6.20 -5.09 27.20
N GLU A 381 7.00 -4.02 27.14
CA GLU A 381 6.51 -2.70 26.74
C GLU A 381 6.11 -2.68 25.26
N GLY A 382 6.93 -3.30 24.40
CA GLY A 382 6.61 -3.56 23.00
C GLY A 382 5.37 -4.43 22.82
N LEU A 383 5.21 -5.50 23.59
CA LEU A 383 4.02 -6.36 23.55
C LEU A 383 2.74 -5.60 23.92
N LEU A 384 2.76 -4.81 24.99
CA LEU A 384 1.62 -4.00 25.41
C LEU A 384 1.24 -2.94 24.36
N LYS A 385 2.22 -2.23 23.78
CA LYS A 385 1.98 -1.29 22.67
C LYS A 385 1.28 -1.95 21.49
N VAL A 386 1.63 -3.19 21.15
CA VAL A 386 0.98 -3.93 20.05
C VAL A 386 -0.43 -4.41 20.43
N TYR A 387 -0.64 -4.83 21.67
CA TYR A 387 -1.96 -5.19 22.19
C TYR A 387 -2.92 -3.99 22.16
N ASP A 388 -2.51 -2.84 22.70
CA ASP A 388 -3.32 -1.61 22.73
C ASP A 388 -3.59 -1.01 21.35
N ALA A 389 -2.70 -1.25 20.38
CA ALA A 389 -2.94 -0.95 18.97
C ALA A 389 -4.00 -1.87 18.31
N GLY A 390 -4.73 -2.66 19.09
CA GLY A 390 -5.85 -3.48 18.65
C GLY A 390 -5.44 -4.81 18.04
N LEU A 391 -4.35 -5.44 18.50
CA LEU A 391 -4.10 -6.85 18.19
C LEU A 391 -5.13 -7.70 18.94
N ASP A 392 -6.12 -8.21 18.21
CA ASP A 392 -7.40 -8.75 18.74
C ASP A 392 -7.30 -10.00 19.65
N ASP A 393 -6.11 -10.43 20.06
CA ASP A 393 -5.85 -11.70 20.76
C ASP A 393 -4.76 -11.52 21.82
N GLN A 394 -5.03 -12.01 23.04
CA GLN A 394 -4.10 -12.01 24.17
C GLN A 394 -2.95 -13.02 24.02
N TYR A 395 -3.01 -13.92 23.02
CA TYR A 395 -2.03 -14.97 22.73
C TYR A 395 -0.56 -14.61 22.99
N TYR A 396 -0.10 -13.41 22.59
CA TYR A 396 1.31 -13.03 22.77
C TYR A 396 1.68 -12.63 24.21
N LEU A 397 0.72 -12.07 24.97
CA LEU A 397 0.90 -11.81 26.41
C LEU A 397 0.83 -13.11 27.21
N ASP A 398 -0.11 -14.00 26.87
CA ASP A 398 -0.20 -15.36 27.43
C ASP A 398 1.11 -16.15 27.18
N ALA A 399 1.66 -16.06 25.96
CA ALA A 399 2.91 -16.71 25.58
C ALA A 399 4.15 -16.11 26.28
N TYR A 400 4.16 -14.79 26.54
CA TYR A 400 5.21 -14.14 27.33
C TYR A 400 5.19 -14.61 28.80
N CYS A 401 3.99 -14.82 29.33
CA CYS A 401 3.78 -15.28 30.70
C CYS A 401 4.17 -16.74 30.90
N GLY A 402 3.86 -17.65 29.97
CA GLY A 402 4.31 -19.05 30.06
C GLY A 402 3.86 -19.82 31.32
N GLN A 403 2.76 -19.38 31.96
CA GLN A 403 2.27 -19.82 33.28
C GLN A 403 3.09 -19.37 34.51
N ASP A 404 4.05 -18.47 34.34
CA ASP A 404 4.78 -17.82 35.44
C ASP A 404 3.87 -16.80 36.17
N SER A 405 3.69 -16.99 37.48
CA SER A 405 2.84 -16.14 38.31
C SER A 405 3.35 -14.70 38.45
N GLU A 406 4.67 -14.50 38.51
CA GLU A 406 5.26 -13.16 38.61
C GLU A 406 5.05 -12.40 37.31
N ARG A 407 5.24 -13.06 36.16
CA ARG A 407 4.97 -12.46 34.83
C ARG A 407 3.49 -12.11 34.67
N ILE A 408 2.56 -12.97 35.09
CA ILE A 408 1.11 -12.73 34.96
C ILE A 408 0.67 -11.52 35.80
N ILE A 409 1.14 -11.43 37.04
CA ILE A 409 0.86 -10.28 37.92
C ILE A 409 1.51 -9.01 37.35
N LEU A 410 2.73 -9.09 36.82
CA LEU A 410 3.41 -7.98 36.15
C LEU A 410 2.61 -7.45 34.95
N VAL A 411 2.19 -8.32 34.02
CA VAL A 411 1.37 -7.92 32.86
C VAL A 411 0.06 -7.28 33.30
N GLY A 412 -0.62 -7.87 34.30
CA GLY A 412 -1.84 -7.32 34.88
C GLY A 412 -1.63 -5.90 35.43
N ARG A 413 -0.57 -5.70 36.22
CA ARG A 413 -0.21 -4.41 36.81
C ARG A 413 0.13 -3.35 35.77
N GLU A 414 0.84 -3.71 34.70
CA GLU A 414 1.16 -2.79 33.60
C GLU A 414 -0.10 -2.38 32.82
N LEU A 415 -0.99 -3.32 32.52
CA LEU A 415 -2.33 -3.02 31.97
C LEU A 415 -3.14 -2.11 32.91
N GLY A 416 -3.02 -2.35 34.22
CA GLY A 416 -3.64 -1.58 35.31
C GLY A 416 -3.17 -0.13 35.43
N LYS A 417 -1.99 0.23 34.92
CA LYS A 417 -1.55 1.64 34.83
C LYS A 417 -2.43 2.46 33.90
N GLN A 418 -2.97 1.85 32.86
CA GLN A 418 -3.87 2.53 31.93
C GLN A 418 -5.29 2.59 32.47
N THR A 419 -5.84 1.44 32.86
CA THR A 419 -7.14 1.34 33.53
C THR A 419 -7.16 0.14 34.47
N VAL A 420 -7.61 0.37 35.71
CA VAL A 420 -7.84 -0.66 36.73
C VAL A 420 -8.68 -1.82 36.17
N GLY A 421 -9.66 -1.52 35.31
CA GLY A 421 -10.51 -2.51 34.68
C GLY A 421 -9.78 -3.52 33.76
N LYS A 422 -8.65 -3.16 33.13
CA LYS A 422 -7.86 -4.12 32.35
C LYS A 422 -7.09 -5.09 33.24
N GLU A 423 -6.58 -4.63 34.39
CA GLU A 423 -5.90 -5.48 35.38
C GLU A 423 -6.87 -6.50 35.99
N ILE A 424 -8.07 -6.06 36.38
CA ILE A 424 -9.13 -6.93 36.90
C ILE A 424 -9.51 -8.00 35.86
N ASP A 425 -9.77 -7.62 34.61
CA ASP A 425 -10.12 -8.58 33.54
C ASP A 425 -8.99 -9.59 33.29
N TRP A 426 -7.74 -9.14 33.28
CA TRP A 426 -6.56 -9.97 33.02
C TRP A 426 -6.35 -11.04 34.10
N LEU A 427 -6.40 -10.65 35.37
CA LEU A 427 -6.29 -11.58 36.51
C LEU A 427 -7.49 -12.53 36.56
N LYS A 428 -8.69 -12.02 36.28
CA LYS A 428 -9.90 -12.86 36.23
C LYS A 428 -9.77 -13.95 35.15
N ASP A 429 -9.40 -13.61 33.92
CA ASP A 429 -9.27 -14.57 32.82
C ASP A 429 -8.22 -15.66 33.15
N HIS A 430 -7.13 -15.30 33.83
CA HIS A 430 -6.14 -16.27 34.32
C HIS A 430 -6.65 -17.14 35.48
N SER A 431 -7.48 -16.60 36.37
CA SER A 431 -8.18 -17.39 37.38
C SER A 431 -9.18 -18.37 36.74
N ASP A 432 -9.93 -17.94 35.71
CA ASP A 432 -10.87 -18.78 34.94
C ASP A 432 -10.12 -19.90 34.17
N LYS A 433 -8.87 -19.65 33.76
CA LYS A 433 -7.91 -20.65 33.23
C LYS A 433 -7.35 -21.60 34.31
N GLY A 434 -7.72 -21.45 35.57
CA GLY A 434 -7.36 -22.33 36.70
C GLY A 434 -6.18 -21.86 37.55
N MET A 435 -5.71 -20.62 37.40
CA MET A 435 -4.56 -20.10 38.15
C MET A 435 -4.98 -19.48 39.49
N ALA A 436 -5.05 -20.30 40.53
CA ALA A 436 -5.57 -19.91 41.85
C ALA A 436 -4.93 -18.64 42.46
N PHE A 437 -3.63 -18.40 42.24
CA PHE A 437 -2.96 -17.19 42.75
C PHE A 437 -3.55 -15.88 42.18
N CYS A 438 -4.19 -15.91 40.99
CA CYS A 438 -4.84 -14.72 40.43
C CYS A 438 -6.10 -14.32 41.20
N ARG A 439 -6.82 -15.29 41.78
CA ARG A 439 -7.93 -15.05 42.70
C ARG A 439 -7.42 -14.40 44.00
N ASP A 440 -6.34 -14.93 44.55
CA ASP A 440 -5.75 -14.40 45.79
C ASP A 440 -5.19 -12.97 45.58
N GLU A 441 -4.61 -12.70 44.41
CA GLU A 441 -4.22 -11.34 44.00
C GLU A 441 -5.44 -10.41 43.87
N LEU A 442 -6.53 -10.83 43.23
CA LEU A 442 -7.77 -10.03 43.16
C LEU A 442 -8.32 -9.70 44.56
N ILE A 443 -8.27 -10.66 45.49
CA ILE A 443 -8.66 -10.45 46.89
C ILE A 443 -7.75 -9.39 47.55
N GLU A 444 -6.44 -9.46 47.36
CA GLU A 444 -5.52 -8.46 47.92
C GLU A 444 -5.75 -7.07 47.33
N ARG A 445 -5.93 -6.98 46.00
CA ARG A 445 -6.23 -5.70 45.31
C ARG A 445 -7.54 -5.08 45.75
N SER A 446 -8.55 -5.88 46.07
CA SER A 446 -9.86 -5.37 46.49
C SER A 446 -9.85 -4.54 47.79
N LYS A 447 -8.79 -4.65 48.60
CA LYS A 447 -8.59 -3.87 49.84
C LYS A 447 -8.11 -2.42 49.61
N ASP A 448 -7.64 -2.11 48.40
CA ASP A 448 -7.21 -0.77 48.01
C ASP A 448 -8.40 -0.01 47.39
N GLU A 449 -8.68 1.19 47.92
CA GLU A 449 -9.71 2.12 47.45
C GLU A 449 -9.71 2.31 45.91
N ARG A 450 -8.55 2.23 45.26
CA ARG A 450 -8.41 2.33 43.79
C ARG A 450 -9.18 1.24 43.02
N TYR A 451 -9.47 0.10 43.64
CA TYR A 451 -10.11 -1.05 42.99
C TYR A 451 -11.59 -1.21 43.35
N LYS A 452 -12.10 -0.41 44.31
CA LYS A 452 -13.52 -0.38 44.68
C LYS A 452 -14.36 0.01 43.47
N SER A 453 -15.01 -1.00 42.91
CA SER A 453 -15.75 -0.89 41.66
C SER A 453 -16.72 -2.05 41.51
N LYS A 454 -17.82 -1.81 40.81
CA LYS A 454 -18.76 -2.84 40.36
C LYS A 454 -18.04 -4.02 39.68
N ARG A 455 -16.98 -3.72 38.91
CA ARG A 455 -16.21 -4.69 38.14
C ARG A 455 -15.42 -5.64 39.04
N MET A 456 -14.80 -5.13 40.10
CA MET A 456 -14.09 -5.96 41.09
C MET A 456 -15.06 -6.88 41.82
N ILE A 457 -16.24 -6.40 42.23
CA ILE A 457 -17.28 -7.23 42.86
C ILE A 457 -17.68 -8.41 41.95
N TYR A 458 -17.89 -8.18 40.66
CA TYR A 458 -18.16 -9.27 39.71
C TYR A 458 -16.96 -10.22 39.52
N ALA A 459 -15.72 -9.71 39.47
CA ALA A 459 -14.54 -10.54 39.30
C ALA A 459 -14.29 -11.45 40.52
N LEU A 460 -14.50 -10.95 41.74
CA LEU A 460 -14.40 -11.76 42.95
C LEU A 460 -15.46 -12.88 42.96
N HIS A 461 -16.72 -12.58 42.65
CA HIS A 461 -17.76 -13.61 42.54
C HIS A 461 -17.47 -14.64 41.45
N ASP A 462 -17.13 -14.18 40.23
CA ASP A 462 -16.87 -15.08 39.10
C ASP A 462 -15.67 -16.01 39.35
N THR A 463 -14.72 -15.61 40.22
CA THR A 463 -13.56 -16.43 40.64
C THR A 463 -13.76 -17.20 41.96
N GLY A 464 -14.96 -17.19 42.54
CA GLY A 464 -15.27 -17.94 43.76
C GLY A 464 -14.68 -17.33 45.04
N ALA A 465 -14.57 -16.00 45.09
CA ALA A 465 -14.26 -15.21 46.28
C ALA A 465 -15.54 -14.50 46.79
N ASP A 466 -16.63 -15.26 46.95
CA ASP A 466 -17.97 -14.75 47.26
C ASP A 466 -18.07 -13.97 48.57
N MET A 467 -17.30 -14.39 49.59
CA MET A 467 -17.22 -13.71 50.89
C MET A 467 -16.57 -12.33 50.74
N GLU A 468 -15.50 -12.23 49.95
CA GLU A 468 -14.79 -10.97 49.67
C GLU A 468 -15.61 -10.06 48.76
N ALA A 469 -16.33 -10.64 47.79
CA ALA A 469 -17.29 -9.93 46.94
C ALA A 469 -18.45 -9.32 47.76
N ALA A 470 -18.95 -10.04 48.77
CA ALA A 470 -19.98 -9.55 49.69
C ALA A 470 -19.46 -8.45 50.64
N LYS A 471 -18.24 -8.59 51.17
CA LYS A 471 -17.60 -7.53 51.98
C LYS A 471 -17.43 -6.24 51.17
N LEU A 472 -16.85 -6.35 49.97
CA LEU A 472 -16.64 -5.21 49.07
C LEU A 472 -17.96 -4.55 48.65
N TYR A 473 -19.03 -5.35 48.46
CA TYR A 473 -20.37 -4.80 48.21
C TYR A 473 -20.82 -3.86 49.34
N PHE A 474 -20.67 -4.27 50.60
CA PHE A 474 -21.08 -3.45 51.74
C PHE A 474 -20.15 -2.25 51.98
N GLU A 475 -18.85 -2.38 51.71
CA GLU A 475 -17.92 -1.24 51.73
C GLU A 475 -18.23 -0.15 50.69
N MET A 476 -19.04 -0.48 49.68
CA MET A 476 -19.48 0.43 48.61
C MET A 476 -20.95 0.86 48.75
N GLU A 477 -21.59 0.67 49.92
CA GLU A 477 -22.97 1.12 50.12
C GLU A 477 -23.13 2.64 49.91
N GLY A 478 -24.17 3.01 49.16
CA GLY A 478 -24.42 4.38 48.72
C GLY A 478 -23.75 4.77 47.40
N ASP A 479 -22.85 3.96 46.83
CA ASP A 479 -22.30 4.19 45.49
C ASP A 479 -23.36 3.91 44.41
N VAL A 480 -23.47 4.83 43.45
CA VAL A 480 -24.36 4.73 42.27
C VAL A 480 -23.92 3.61 41.33
N GLU A 481 -22.63 3.24 41.32
CA GLU A 481 -22.11 2.15 40.50
C GLU A 481 -22.31 0.76 41.12
N LEU A 482 -22.78 0.64 42.35
CA LEU A 482 -22.96 -0.64 43.07
C LEU A 482 -23.86 -1.64 42.29
N PRO A 483 -23.65 -2.97 42.38
CA PRO A 483 -24.64 -3.93 41.91
C PRO A 483 -25.99 -3.75 42.62
N SER A 484 -27.08 -4.17 41.99
CA SER A 484 -28.40 -4.18 42.65
C SER A 484 -28.34 -5.06 43.91
N VAL A 485 -29.05 -4.71 44.97
CA VAL A 485 -29.17 -5.53 46.21
C VAL A 485 -29.52 -6.99 45.90
N LYS A 486 -30.37 -7.25 44.89
CA LYS A 486 -30.70 -8.62 44.44
C LYS A 486 -29.54 -9.42 43.85
N TRP A 487 -28.44 -8.77 43.49
CA TRP A 487 -27.23 -9.46 43.08
C TRP A 487 -26.62 -10.26 44.24
N LEU A 488 -26.79 -9.82 45.50
CA LEU A 488 -26.33 -10.56 46.68
C LEU A 488 -26.88 -11.99 46.75
N LYS A 489 -28.06 -12.26 46.16
CA LYS A 489 -28.64 -13.60 46.02
C LYS A 489 -27.65 -14.60 45.38
N LYS A 490 -26.74 -14.13 44.52
CA LYS A 490 -25.74 -14.97 43.86
C LYS A 490 -24.61 -15.44 44.77
N VAL A 491 -24.11 -14.55 45.63
CA VAL A 491 -23.03 -14.90 46.59
C VAL A 491 -23.59 -15.65 47.80
N CYS A 492 -24.86 -15.42 48.14
CA CYS A 492 -25.60 -16.14 49.18
C CYS A 492 -25.96 -17.60 48.81
N THR A 493 -25.34 -18.20 47.78
CA THR A 493 -25.39 -19.65 47.56
C THR A 493 -24.51 -20.42 48.55
N ASP A 494 -23.48 -19.77 49.10
CA ASP A 494 -22.75 -20.24 50.26
C ASP A 494 -23.47 -19.78 51.53
N GLU A 495 -23.81 -20.73 52.42
CA GLU A 495 -24.52 -20.43 53.67
C GLU A 495 -23.70 -19.56 54.64
N SER A 496 -22.36 -19.62 54.59
CA SER A 496 -21.50 -18.75 55.41
C SER A 496 -21.53 -17.29 54.93
N VAL A 497 -21.60 -17.08 53.61
CA VAL A 497 -21.76 -15.73 53.01
C VAL A 497 -23.17 -15.20 53.27
N LYS A 498 -24.19 -16.06 53.16
CA LYS A 498 -25.59 -15.74 53.46
C LYS A 498 -25.80 -15.36 54.93
N GLU A 499 -25.14 -16.05 55.86
CA GLU A 499 -25.11 -15.71 57.29
C GLU A 499 -24.46 -14.33 57.52
N PHE A 500 -23.31 -14.06 56.90
CA PHE A 500 -22.64 -12.75 56.96
C PHE A 500 -23.53 -11.61 56.42
N VAL A 501 -24.15 -11.81 55.25
CA VAL A 501 -25.10 -10.86 54.64
C VAL A 501 -26.29 -10.62 55.57
N ARG A 502 -26.83 -11.66 56.22
CA ARG A 502 -27.93 -11.50 57.19
C ARG A 502 -27.50 -10.69 58.40
N GLN A 503 -26.35 -11.01 59.00
CA GLN A 503 -25.81 -10.29 60.16
C GLN A 503 -25.57 -8.80 59.87
N HIS A 504 -25.18 -8.46 58.63
CA HIS A 504 -25.04 -7.07 58.22
C HIS A 504 -26.38 -6.33 58.26
N TYR A 505 -27.43 -6.87 57.62
CA TYR A 505 -28.78 -6.28 57.63
C TYR A 505 -29.46 -6.32 59.01
N GLU A 506 -29.14 -7.31 59.86
CA GLU A 506 -29.54 -7.30 61.27
C GLU A 506 -28.91 -6.12 62.02
N SER A 507 -27.62 -5.82 61.77
CA SER A 507 -26.91 -4.72 62.43
C SER A 507 -27.39 -3.33 62.02
N THR A 508 -27.91 -3.17 60.79
CA THR A 508 -28.51 -1.93 60.27
C THR A 508 -30.02 -1.84 60.50
N ALA A 509 -30.62 -2.86 61.14
CA ALA A 509 -32.06 -3.00 61.38
C ALA A 509 -32.95 -3.04 60.12
N ASP A 510 -32.41 -3.49 58.98
CA ASP A 510 -33.12 -3.60 57.70
C ASP A 510 -33.22 -5.07 57.19
N LEU A 511 -33.79 -5.92 58.05
CA LEU A 511 -34.14 -7.30 57.69
C LEU A 511 -35.16 -7.40 56.54
N ALA A 512 -35.98 -6.36 56.33
CA ALA A 512 -36.94 -6.32 55.23
C ALA A 512 -36.24 -6.30 53.86
N THR A 513 -35.15 -5.55 53.73
CA THR A 513 -34.31 -5.58 52.53
C THR A 513 -33.62 -6.94 52.35
N PHE A 514 -33.13 -7.57 53.42
CA PHE A 514 -32.56 -8.93 53.36
C PHE A 514 -33.56 -9.95 52.79
N ASP A 515 -34.79 -10.01 53.32
CA ASP A 515 -35.83 -10.92 52.85
C ASP A 515 -36.20 -10.65 51.37
N SER A 516 -36.16 -9.37 50.95
CA SER A 516 -36.44 -8.95 49.57
C SER A 516 -35.42 -9.45 48.53
N ILE A 517 -34.20 -9.82 48.95
CA ILE A 517 -33.16 -10.41 48.07
C ILE A 517 -33.63 -11.75 47.50
N PHE A 518 -34.37 -12.54 48.29
CA PHE A 518 -34.73 -13.92 47.96
C PHE A 518 -36.15 -14.07 47.40
N ALA A 519 -37.02 -13.07 47.56
CA ALA A 519 -38.37 -13.05 47.01
C ALA A 519 -38.38 -13.16 45.46
N ASP A 520 -39.16 -14.09 44.89
CA ASP A 520 -39.39 -14.16 43.44
C ASP A 520 -40.45 -13.13 43.01
N ASP A 521 -39.98 -11.95 42.61
CA ASP A 521 -40.80 -10.92 41.95
C ASP A 521 -40.60 -10.88 40.42
N GLY A 522 -40.01 -11.94 39.84
CA GLY A 522 -39.75 -12.03 38.41
C GLY A 522 -38.48 -11.29 37.93
N TYR A 523 -37.61 -10.79 38.83
CA TYR A 523 -36.31 -10.21 38.45
C TYR A 523 -35.46 -11.14 37.56
N GLU A 524 -35.48 -12.44 37.84
CA GLU A 524 -34.79 -13.48 37.04
C GLU A 524 -35.49 -13.79 35.70
N ARG A 525 -36.76 -13.41 35.54
CA ARG A 525 -37.56 -13.70 34.32
C ARG A 525 -37.34 -12.70 33.19
N ARG A 526 -36.39 -11.77 33.29
CA ARG A 526 -35.91 -11.02 32.12
C ARG A 526 -35.08 -11.96 31.25
N PRO A 527 -35.56 -12.39 30.07
CA PRO A 527 -34.76 -13.24 29.20
C PRO A 527 -33.49 -12.49 28.83
N LYS A 528 -32.33 -13.16 28.90
CA LYS A 528 -31.08 -12.65 28.32
C LYS A 528 -31.39 -12.31 26.85
N LEU A 529 -31.48 -11.03 26.53
CA LEU A 529 -31.56 -10.55 25.15
C LEU A 529 -30.29 -11.01 24.45
N ARG A 530 -30.39 -12.14 23.75
CA ARG A 530 -29.35 -12.60 22.84
C ARG A 530 -29.20 -11.51 21.79
N GLY A 531 -28.12 -10.74 21.89
CA GLY A 531 -27.63 -9.93 20.78
C GLY A 531 -27.54 -10.79 19.51
N PRO A 532 -27.70 -10.18 18.32
CA PRO A 532 -27.89 -10.92 17.08
C PRO A 532 -26.77 -11.94 16.88
N ALA A 533 -27.16 -13.21 16.75
CA ALA A 533 -26.22 -14.31 16.58
C ALA A 533 -25.34 -14.06 15.35
N ARG A 534 -24.03 -13.88 15.57
CA ARG A 534 -23.03 -13.90 14.50
C ARG A 534 -23.09 -15.26 13.80
N LYS A 535 -23.79 -15.33 12.67
CA LYS A 535 -23.71 -16.44 11.72
C LYS A 535 -22.26 -16.56 11.24
N GLY A 536 -21.55 -17.63 11.60
CA GLY A 536 -20.21 -17.84 11.04
C GLY A 536 -19.24 -18.72 11.83
N GLY A 537 -19.68 -19.84 12.40
CA GLY A 537 -18.78 -20.84 13.01
C GLY A 537 -19.27 -22.25 12.72
N ARG A 538 -18.49 -23.04 11.96
CA ARG A 538 -18.83 -24.45 11.71
C ARG A 538 -18.60 -25.26 13.00
N PRO A 539 -19.48 -26.23 13.35
CA PRO A 539 -19.24 -27.08 14.51
C PRO A 539 -18.04 -28.01 14.23
N PHE A 540 -17.03 -27.93 15.08
CA PHE A 540 -15.92 -28.87 15.11
C PHE A 540 -16.45 -30.21 15.62
N LYS A 541 -16.60 -31.22 14.74
CA LYS A 541 -16.89 -32.59 15.19
C LYS A 541 -15.61 -33.18 15.78
N GLY A 542 -15.57 -33.27 17.11
CA GLY A 542 -14.59 -34.11 17.80
C GLY A 542 -14.70 -35.55 17.31
N GLY A 543 -13.59 -36.09 16.82
CA GLY A 543 -13.47 -37.47 16.36
C GLY A 543 -12.38 -38.18 17.14
N SER A 544 -12.73 -38.73 18.31
CA SER A 544 -11.82 -39.49 19.16
C SER A 544 -11.28 -40.71 18.41
N ARG A 545 -9.95 -40.87 18.37
CA ARG A 545 -9.30 -42.17 18.16
C ARG A 545 -8.13 -42.34 19.14
N PRO A 546 -8.00 -43.52 19.77
CA PRO A 546 -7.00 -43.75 20.80
C PRO A 546 -5.60 -43.96 20.21
N ARG A 547 -4.59 -43.77 21.07
CA ARG A 547 -3.18 -44.03 20.77
C ARG A 547 -2.93 -45.47 20.31
N ARG A 548 -2.07 -45.62 19.30
CA ARG A 548 -0.94 -46.55 19.31
C ARG A 548 0.28 -45.77 18.83
#